data_AF-A0A4U9UGN0-F1
#
_entry.id   AF-A0A4U9UGN0-F1
#
_cell.length_a   1.000
_cell.length_b   1.000
_cell.length_c   1.000
_cell.angle_alpha   90.00
_cell.angle_beta   90.00
_cell.angle_gamma   90.00
#
_symmetry.space_group_name_H-M   'P 1'
#
loop_
_entity.id
_entity.type
_entity.pdbx_description
1 polymer ?
#
loop_
_entity_poly.entity_id
_entity_poly.type
_entity_poly.pdbx_seq_one_letter_code
_entity_poly.pdbx_strand_id
1 'polypeptide(L)'
;MGSSRYLIAEADESDASFLHLQPMVAIVTNIEADHMDTYHGDFENLKQTFITFLHNLPFYGRAVMCIDDPVVRELLPRVGRHITTYGFSEDADVRIESYSQIGPQGTLP
;
A
#
# COMPACT_ATOMS: atom_id res chain seq x y z
N MET A 1 16.19 -20.54 11.89
CA MET A 1 15.27 -20.73 10.75
C MET A 1 13.85 -20.63 11.29
N GLY A 2 13.04 -19.71 10.79
CA GLY A 2 11.69 -19.45 11.31
C GLY A 2 10.75 -20.61 10.97
N SER A 3 10.17 -21.23 11.98
CA SER A 3 9.29 -22.42 11.87
C SER A 3 7.87 -22.09 11.40
N SER A 4 7.67 -20.91 10.82
CA SER A 4 6.36 -20.34 10.49
C SER A 4 6.18 -20.34 8.97
N ARG A 5 4.96 -20.61 8.51
CA ARG A 5 4.59 -20.49 7.09
C ARG A 5 4.34 -19.03 6.65
N TYR A 6 4.50 -18.09 7.57
CA TYR A 6 4.32 -16.67 7.34
C TYR A 6 5.67 -15.99 7.17
N LEU A 7 5.79 -15.24 6.09
CA LEU A 7 6.87 -14.31 5.83
C LEU A 7 6.26 -12.91 5.80
N ILE A 8 6.81 -12.01 6.60
CA ILE A 8 6.48 -10.59 6.57
C ILE A 8 7.74 -9.89 6.08
N ALA A 9 7.61 -9.15 4.99
CA ALA A 9 8.69 -8.39 4.40
C ALA A 9 8.16 -7.02 4.02
N GLU A 10 9.00 -6.01 4.21
CA GLU A 10 8.81 -4.69 3.62
C GLU A 10 9.08 -4.80 2.12
N ALA A 11 8.23 -4.17 1.32
CA ALA A 11 8.34 -4.10 -0.12
C ALA A 11 8.66 -2.65 -0.49
N ASP A 12 9.92 -2.39 -0.82
CA ASP A 12 10.40 -1.07 -1.22
C ASP A 12 10.18 -0.87 -2.73
N GLU A 13 9.55 0.26 -3.08
CA GLU A 13 9.26 0.66 -4.45
C GLU A 13 10.47 1.28 -5.17
N SER A 14 11.54 1.66 -4.47
CA SER A 14 12.67 2.43 -5.00
C SER A 14 13.40 1.76 -6.18
N ASP A 15 13.43 0.42 -6.23
CA ASP A 15 14.11 -0.37 -7.26
C ASP A 15 13.16 -1.21 -8.14
N ALA A 16 11.83 -1.04 -8.00
CA ALA A 16 10.81 -1.90 -8.62
C ALA A 16 10.98 -3.41 -8.37
N SER A 17 11.86 -3.80 -7.44
CA SER A 17 12.21 -5.19 -7.15
C SER A 17 11.05 -5.96 -6.52
N PHE A 18 10.16 -5.24 -5.83
CA PHE A 18 8.93 -5.78 -5.24
C PHE A 18 7.97 -6.44 -6.24
N LEU A 19 8.11 -6.16 -7.55
CA LEU A 19 7.36 -6.83 -8.61
C LEU A 19 7.64 -8.34 -8.72
N HIS A 20 8.74 -8.84 -8.13
CA HIS A 20 9.05 -10.28 -8.11
C HIS A 20 8.40 -11.00 -6.92
N LEU A 21 7.79 -10.26 -5.99
CA LEU A 21 7.11 -10.85 -4.86
C LEU A 21 5.75 -11.38 -5.30
N GLN A 22 5.43 -12.59 -4.84
CA GLN A 22 4.12 -13.22 -5.00
C GLN A 22 3.45 -13.32 -3.62
N PRO A 23 3.02 -12.20 -3.02
CA PRO A 23 2.39 -12.22 -1.72
C PRO A 23 1.00 -12.84 -1.79
N MET A 24 0.55 -13.37 -0.66
CA MET A 24 -0.85 -13.74 -0.43
C MET A 24 -1.69 -12.54 0.01
N VAL A 25 -1.04 -11.61 0.73
CA VAL A 25 -1.61 -10.37 1.24
C VAL A 25 -0.61 -9.25 0.99
N ALA A 26 -1.07 -8.15 0.40
CA ALA A 26 -0.27 -6.93 0.21
C ALA A 26 -0.92 -5.78 0.98
N ILE A 27 -0.10 -4.94 1.61
CA ILE A 27 -0.55 -3.76 2.36
C ILE A 27 0.06 -2.54 1.68
N VAL A 28 -0.77 -1.55 1.33
CA VAL A 28 -0.37 -0.28 0.75
C VAL A 28 -0.76 0.84 1.72
N THR A 29 0.24 1.52 2.26
CA THR A 29 0.09 2.53 3.32
C THR A 29 -0.21 3.92 2.77
N ASN A 30 0.52 4.34 1.76
CA ASN A 30 0.47 5.62 1.08
C ASN A 30 1.20 5.44 -0.26
N ILE A 31 0.98 6.37 -1.19
CA ILE A 31 1.71 6.41 -2.46
C ILE A 31 2.17 7.84 -2.67
N GLU A 32 3.43 8.09 -2.35
CA GLU A 32 4.04 9.40 -2.48
C GLU A 32 4.98 9.44 -3.69
N ALA A 33 5.17 10.62 -4.26
CA ALA A 33 6.12 10.85 -5.35
C ALA A 33 7.55 10.90 -4.81
N ASP A 34 7.98 9.84 -4.12
CA ASP A 34 9.35 9.65 -3.67
C ASP A 34 10.12 8.81 -4.71
N HIS A 35 11.44 8.96 -4.76
CA HIS A 35 12.30 8.19 -5.68
C HIS A 35 11.91 8.28 -7.18
N MET A 36 11.41 9.44 -7.60
CA MET A 36 10.93 9.69 -8.97
C MET A 36 12.01 9.48 -10.07
N ASP A 37 13.29 9.49 -9.70
CA ASP A 37 14.41 9.18 -10.61
C ASP A 37 14.28 7.77 -11.22
N THR A 38 13.79 6.79 -10.45
CA THR A 38 13.55 5.41 -10.93
C THR A 38 12.40 5.33 -11.93
N TYR A 39 11.41 6.22 -11.79
CA TYR A 39 10.18 6.22 -12.57
C TYR A 39 10.21 7.18 -13.77
N HIS A 40 11.41 7.61 -14.18
CA HIS A 40 11.63 8.60 -15.25
C HIS A 40 10.93 9.95 -14.98
N GLY A 41 10.68 10.29 -13.72
CA GLY A 41 9.97 11.50 -13.33
C GLY A 41 8.46 11.45 -13.57
N ASP A 42 7.87 10.30 -13.87
CA ASP A 42 6.44 10.16 -14.15
C ASP A 42 5.70 9.42 -13.03
N PHE A 43 4.80 10.15 -12.36
CA PHE A 43 4.00 9.64 -11.26
C PHE A 43 2.98 8.58 -11.73
N GLU A 44 2.56 8.63 -12.99
CA GLU A 44 1.69 7.61 -13.56
C GLU A 44 2.42 6.26 -13.67
N ASN A 45 3.73 6.26 -13.96
CA ASN A 45 4.52 5.03 -13.99
C ASN A 45 4.59 4.39 -12.60
N LEU A 46 4.75 5.20 -11.55
CA LEU A 46 4.72 4.75 -10.17
C LEU A 46 3.35 4.11 -9.84
N LYS A 47 2.25 4.82 -10.13
CA LYS A 47 0.88 4.29 -9.98
C LYS A 47 0.67 2.96 -10.72
N GLN A 48 1.13 2.84 -11.96
CA GLN A 48 1.05 1.60 -12.76
C GLN A 48 1.87 0.47 -12.15
N THR A 49 3.01 0.79 -11.54
CA THR A 49 3.87 -0.19 -10.89
C THR A 49 3.19 -0.79 -9.67
N PHE A 50 2.54 0.05 -8.85
CA PHE A 50 1.68 -0.42 -7.75
C PHE A 50 0.53 -1.30 -8.23
N ILE A 51 -0.16 -0.95 -9.31
CA ILE A 51 -1.21 -1.79 -9.88
C ILE A 51 -0.65 -3.15 -10.32
N THR A 52 0.50 -3.14 -10.99
CA THR A 52 1.17 -4.37 -11.44
C THR A 52 1.55 -5.26 -10.27
N PHE A 53 2.07 -4.69 -9.19
CA PHE A 53 2.35 -5.41 -7.96
C PHE A 53 1.09 -6.00 -7.33
N LEU A 54 0.00 -5.23 -7.24
CA LEU A 54 -1.27 -5.74 -6.71
C LEU A 54 -1.87 -6.82 -7.62
N HIS A 55 -1.58 -6.81 -8.92
CA HIS A 55 -1.96 -7.89 -9.84
C HIS A 55 -1.16 -9.19 -9.62
N ASN A 56 -0.01 -9.15 -8.96
CA ASN A 56 0.73 -10.36 -8.57
C ASN A 56 0.02 -11.16 -7.46
N LEU A 57 -0.94 -10.54 -6.76
CA LEU A 57 -1.79 -11.26 -5.82
C LEU A 57 -2.54 -12.38 -6.56
N PRO A 58 -2.79 -13.54 -5.92
CA PRO A 58 -3.71 -14.54 -6.46
C PRO A 58 -5.16 -14.01 -6.44
N PHE A 59 -6.09 -14.67 -7.15
CA PHE A 59 -7.50 -14.22 -7.20
C PHE A 59 -8.16 -14.21 -5.82
N TYR A 60 -7.71 -15.09 -4.92
CA TYR A 60 -8.10 -15.18 -3.52
C TYR A 60 -7.17 -14.38 -2.58
N GLY A 61 -6.19 -13.67 -3.14
CA GLY A 61 -5.32 -12.78 -2.39
C GLY A 61 -6.07 -11.54 -1.93
N ARG A 62 -5.49 -10.82 -0.97
CA ARG A 62 -6.10 -9.61 -0.40
C ARG A 62 -5.16 -8.42 -0.46
N ALA A 63 -5.66 -7.30 -0.94
CA ALA A 63 -5.01 -6.01 -0.85
C ALA A 63 -5.60 -5.23 0.33
N VAL A 64 -4.75 -4.71 1.21
CA VAL A 64 -5.14 -3.82 2.30
C VAL A 64 -4.64 -2.43 1.94
N MET A 65 -5.54 -1.45 1.84
CA MET A 65 -5.23 -0.15 1.23
C MET A 65 -5.72 1.00 2.10
N CYS A 66 -4.86 1.98 2.36
CA CYS A 66 -5.21 3.18 3.10
C CYS A 66 -6.02 4.16 2.22
N ILE A 67 -7.28 4.42 2.53
CA ILE A 67 -8.13 5.29 1.69
C ILE A 67 -8.14 6.76 2.11
N ASP A 68 -7.38 7.09 3.15
CA ASP A 68 -7.10 8.47 3.52
C ASP A 68 -6.12 9.12 2.53
N ASP A 69 -5.33 8.31 1.82
CA ASP A 69 -4.49 8.74 0.71
C ASP A 69 -5.33 8.86 -0.58
N PRO A 70 -5.36 10.05 -1.23
CA PRO A 70 -6.16 10.27 -2.43
C PRO A 70 -5.68 9.46 -3.64
N VAL A 71 -4.38 9.19 -3.74
CA VAL A 71 -3.77 8.40 -4.81
C VAL A 71 -4.20 6.95 -4.66
N VAL A 72 -4.11 6.39 -3.46
CA VAL A 72 -4.57 5.03 -3.17
C VAL A 72 -6.07 4.90 -3.46
N ARG A 73 -6.86 5.90 -3.06
CA ARG A 73 -8.31 5.98 -3.35
C ARG A 73 -8.61 5.98 -4.85
N GLU A 74 -7.83 6.70 -5.66
CA GLU A 74 -7.94 6.73 -7.13
C GLU A 74 -7.66 5.35 -7.75
N LEU A 75 -6.75 4.57 -7.15
CA LEU A 75 -6.33 3.27 -7.67
C LEU A 75 -7.30 2.13 -7.37
N LEU A 76 -8.15 2.24 -6.35
CA LEU A 76 -9.13 1.21 -5.94
C LEU A 76 -9.86 0.52 -7.11
N PRO A 77 -10.50 1.24 -8.06
CA PRO A 77 -11.21 0.60 -9.17
C PRO A 77 -10.30 -0.14 -10.16
N ARG A 78 -8.98 0.13 -10.15
CA ARG A 78 -8.01 -0.43 -11.09
C ARG A 78 -7.36 -1.74 -10.61
N VAL A 79 -7.46 -2.06 -9.32
CA VAL A 79 -6.80 -3.23 -8.72
C VAL A 79 -7.48 -4.55 -9.14
N GLY A 80 -8.81 -4.56 -9.25
CA GLY A 80 -9.57 -5.76 -9.68
C GLY A 80 -9.44 -6.99 -8.76
N ARG A 81 -9.03 -6.81 -7.49
CA ARG A 81 -8.88 -7.88 -6.48
C ARG A 81 -9.76 -7.63 -5.25
N HIS A 82 -9.73 -8.55 -4.29
CA HIS A 82 -10.34 -8.31 -2.99
C HIS A 82 -9.56 -7.24 -2.23
N ILE A 83 -10.18 -6.09 -2.03
CA ILE A 83 -9.61 -4.96 -1.29
C ILE A 83 -10.27 -4.91 0.09
N THR A 84 -9.48 -4.57 1.10
CA THR A 84 -9.96 -4.14 2.41
C THR A 84 -9.38 -2.76 2.68
N THR A 85 -10.25 -1.77 2.82
CA THR A 85 -9.83 -0.39 3.01
C THR A 85 -9.66 -0.09 4.50
N TYR A 86 -8.69 0.74 4.83
CA TYR A 86 -8.52 1.23 6.20
C TYR A 86 -8.23 2.73 6.21
N GLY A 87 -8.54 3.39 7.33
CA GLY A 87 -8.28 4.82 7.52
C GLY A 87 -9.24 5.49 8.50
N PHE A 88 -9.15 6.81 8.59
CA PHE A 88 -10.09 7.69 9.30
C PHE A 88 -11.35 7.97 8.48
N SER A 89 -11.29 7.77 7.16
CA SER A 89 -12.40 7.98 6.24
C SER A 89 -13.64 7.16 6.62
N GLU A 90 -14.83 7.74 6.45
CA GLU A 90 -16.09 7.08 6.82
C GLU A 90 -16.44 5.88 5.93
N ASP A 91 -15.92 5.85 4.72
CA ASP A 91 -16.08 4.79 3.72
C ASP A 91 -15.01 3.68 3.83
N ALA A 92 -14.23 3.66 4.92
CA ALA A 92 -13.25 2.61 5.17
C ALA A 92 -13.92 1.35 5.76
N ASP A 93 -13.52 0.16 5.28
CA ASP A 93 -13.95 -1.12 5.86
C ASP A 93 -13.46 -1.25 7.32
N VAL A 94 -12.22 -0.79 7.57
CA VAL A 94 -11.59 -0.72 8.89
C VAL A 94 -11.37 0.73 9.25
N ARG A 95 -12.32 1.31 10.00
CA ARG A 95 -12.29 2.72 10.40
C ARG A 95 -11.57 2.93 11.72
N ILE A 96 -10.70 3.93 11.76
CA ILE A 96 -10.07 4.43 12.98
C ILE A 96 -10.98 5.47 13.62
N GLU A 97 -11.43 5.21 14.83
CA GLU A 97 -12.27 6.12 15.62
C GLU A 97 -11.61 6.44 16.97
N SER A 98 -12.01 7.57 17.56
CA SER A 98 -11.61 7.97 18.91
C SER A 98 -10.08 7.96 19.13
N TYR A 99 -9.30 8.33 18.10
CA TYR A 99 -7.86 8.44 18.21
C TYR A 99 -7.49 9.50 19.26
N SER A 100 -6.72 9.10 20.27
CA SER A 100 -6.17 9.99 21.29
C SER A 100 -4.67 9.77 21.35
N GLN A 101 -3.91 10.81 21.02
CA GLN A 101 -2.47 10.82 21.18
C GLN A 101 -2.11 11.51 22.49
N ILE A 102 -1.47 10.78 23.40
CA ILE A 102 -0.97 11.31 24.68
C ILE A 102 0.56 11.26 24.63
N GLY A 103 1.20 12.38 24.30
CA GLY A 103 2.65 12.52 24.22
C GLY A 103 3.10 13.62 23.25
N PRO A 104 4.38 14.01 23.24
CA PRO A 104 4.90 14.99 22.29
C PRO A 104 4.75 14.45 20.85
N GLN A 105 4.08 15.20 19.99
CA GLN A 105 4.13 14.98 18.55
C GLN A 105 5.55 15.34 18.08
N GLY A 106 6.25 14.38 17.49
CA GLY A 106 7.47 14.66 16.76
C GLY A 106 7.12 15.49 15.53
N THR A 107 7.15 16.82 15.65
CA THR A 107 7.32 17.69 14.49
C THR A 107 8.68 17.34 13.89
N LEU A 108 8.67 16.61 12.77
CA LEU A 108 9.85 16.55 11.90
C LEU A 108 10.20 18.00 11.48
N PRO A 109 11.49 18.37 11.49
CA PRO A 109 11.96 19.71 11.17
C PRO A 109 11.70 20.12 9.71
#